data_AF-A0A4R2HF82-F1
#
_entry.id   AF-A0A4R2HF82-F1
#
_cell.length_a   1.000
_cell.length_b   1.000
_cell.length_c   1.000
_cell.angle_alpha   90.00
_cell.angle_beta   90.00
_cell.angle_gamma   90.00
#
_symmetry.space_group_name_H-M   'P 1'
#
loop_
_entity.id
_entity.type
_entity.pdbx_description
1 polymer ?
#
loop_
_entity_poly.entity_id
_entity_poly.type
_entity_poly.pdbx_seq_one_letter_code
_entity_poly.pdbx_strand_id
1 'polypeptide(L)'
;MPAGELGLLEALVPADHNYAPDFLTPPPARSVATIADQAGIIARTSPDDIERQLDIGLRGRPVRDDVVALFGDEETYRRWRRPAPEALERVMADGPEAVAVAAAKALQLFFELAIEPDWGRTTVVLDDDIRRKSDLLASRGAVAMLNDLGRGMVWDGSGLVLDRPYDVTVDWADDGVLLIPASTHVGPVQFTVKCPEQPAVVYRSNGIARLWQRDSQVPNRALADLLGDTRAVLLTELAEHQSTKELSSQLPWSAPTVSYHLQVLLRAGLVERSRRGNRVVYRRTAIGDSLVGT
;
A
#
# COMPACT_ATOMS: atom_id res chain seq x y z
N MET A 1 -1.12 -13.99 14.35
CA MET A 1 -2.52 -13.66 14.04
C MET A 1 -3.40 -14.82 14.52
N PRO A 2 -4.57 -14.60 15.15
CA PRO A 2 -5.42 -15.71 15.55
C PRO A 2 -6.00 -16.43 14.32
N ALA A 3 -6.22 -17.74 14.44
CA ALA A 3 -6.55 -18.60 13.31
C ALA A 3 -7.90 -18.25 12.64
N GLY A 4 -8.86 -17.75 13.43
CA GLY A 4 -10.17 -17.35 12.92
C GLY A 4 -10.09 -16.16 11.96
N GLU A 5 -9.41 -15.09 12.37
CA GLU A 5 -9.22 -13.91 11.54
C GLU A 5 -8.38 -14.21 10.28
N LEU A 6 -7.32 -15.02 10.41
CA LEU A 6 -6.51 -15.40 9.24
C LEU A 6 -7.33 -16.24 8.26
N GLY A 7 -8.07 -17.22 8.76
CA GLY A 7 -8.95 -18.06 7.94
C GLY A 7 -10.06 -17.25 7.25
N LEU A 8 -10.56 -16.17 7.86
CA LEU A 8 -11.50 -15.26 7.20
C LEU A 8 -10.83 -14.47 6.07
N LEU A 9 -9.62 -13.94 6.26
CA LEU A 9 -8.89 -13.25 5.19
C LEU A 9 -8.57 -14.19 4.03
N GLU A 10 -8.10 -15.41 4.30
CA GLU A 10 -7.87 -16.43 3.27
C GLU A 10 -9.16 -16.84 2.57
N ALA A 11 -10.28 -16.89 3.31
CA ALA A 11 -11.59 -17.15 2.73
C ALA A 11 -12.02 -16.02 1.79
N LEU A 12 -11.75 -14.76 2.10
CA LEU A 12 -12.14 -13.61 1.27
C LEU A 12 -11.16 -13.34 0.12
N VAL A 13 -9.87 -13.53 0.35
CA VAL A 13 -8.76 -13.25 -0.59
C VAL A 13 -7.85 -14.49 -0.70
N PRO A 14 -8.32 -15.56 -1.37
CA PRO A 14 -7.56 -16.79 -1.50
C PRO A 14 -6.38 -16.62 -2.47
N ALA A 15 -5.31 -17.38 -2.26
CA ALA A 15 -4.12 -17.31 -3.11
C ALA A 15 -4.33 -17.94 -4.51
N ASP A 16 -5.33 -18.82 -4.67
CA ASP A 16 -5.58 -19.61 -5.87
C ASP A 16 -6.81 -19.14 -6.67
N HIS A 17 -7.29 -17.92 -6.40
CA HIS A 17 -8.46 -17.35 -7.06
C HIS A 17 -8.23 -15.91 -7.51
N ASN A 18 -8.86 -15.54 -8.62
CA ASN A 18 -8.65 -14.24 -9.26
C ASN A 18 -9.65 -13.16 -8.83
N TYR A 19 -10.53 -13.45 -7.86
CA TYR A 19 -11.50 -12.50 -7.34
C TYR A 19 -11.28 -12.26 -5.83
N ALA A 20 -11.16 -10.99 -5.48
CA ALA A 20 -11.16 -10.48 -4.12
C ALA A 20 -12.22 -9.38 -4.02
N PRO A 21 -13.04 -9.33 -2.96
CA PRO A 21 -14.04 -8.28 -2.80
C PRO A 21 -13.39 -6.90 -2.67
N ASP A 22 -13.78 -5.96 -3.55
CA ASP A 22 -13.32 -4.57 -3.57
C ASP A 22 -13.56 -3.82 -2.24
N PHE A 23 -14.55 -4.22 -1.44
CA PHE A 23 -14.82 -3.60 -0.14
C PHE A 23 -13.66 -3.76 0.85
N LEU A 24 -12.74 -4.69 0.60
CA LEU A 24 -11.52 -4.87 1.39
C LEU A 24 -10.43 -3.86 1.05
N THR A 25 -10.54 -3.20 -0.11
CA THR A 25 -9.58 -2.23 -0.61
C THR A 25 -10.29 -0.96 -1.05
N PRO A 26 -11.01 -0.26 -0.14
CA PRO A 26 -11.69 0.97 -0.49
C PRO A 26 -10.68 2.02 -0.96
N PRO A 27 -10.96 2.77 -2.03
CA PRO A 27 -10.10 3.86 -2.47
C PRO A 27 -9.81 4.84 -1.31
N PRO A 28 -8.54 5.23 -1.07
CA PRO A 28 -8.22 6.10 0.04
C PRO A 28 -8.74 7.52 -0.23
N ALA A 29 -9.53 8.06 0.70
CA ALA A 29 -10.06 9.43 0.61
C ALA A 29 -9.00 10.53 0.84
N ARG A 30 -7.78 10.14 1.26
CA ARG A 30 -6.68 11.06 1.58
C ARG A 30 -5.33 10.40 1.34
N SER A 31 -4.30 11.21 1.08
CA SER A 31 -2.94 10.75 0.78
C SER A 31 -2.26 10.01 1.92
N VAL A 32 -2.65 10.28 3.18
CA VAL A 32 -2.12 9.59 4.36
C VAL A 32 -3.29 9.15 5.24
N ALA A 33 -3.51 7.84 5.33
CA ALA A 33 -4.51 7.22 6.21
C ALA A 33 -3.83 6.17 7.10
N THR A 34 -4.36 6.00 8.31
CA THR A 34 -3.95 4.91 9.20
C THR A 34 -4.71 3.64 8.86
N ILE A 35 -4.20 2.49 9.30
CA ILE A 35 -4.93 1.23 9.18
C ILE A 35 -6.29 1.29 9.88
N ALA A 36 -6.40 2.00 11.01
CA ALA A 36 -7.65 2.15 11.73
C ALA A 36 -8.70 2.95 10.94
N ASP A 37 -8.28 3.96 10.18
CA ASP A 37 -9.20 4.70 9.30
C ASP A 37 -9.74 3.78 8.20
N GLN A 38 -8.85 2.99 7.58
CA GLN A 38 -9.22 2.05 6.52
C GLN A 38 -10.13 0.95 7.04
N ALA A 39 -9.78 0.31 8.16
CA ALA A 39 -10.63 -0.67 8.83
C ALA A 39 -12.00 -0.07 9.18
N GLY A 40 -12.04 1.21 9.60
CA GLY A 40 -13.29 1.92 9.85
C GLY A 40 -14.16 2.08 8.60
N ILE A 41 -13.58 2.33 7.43
CA ILE A 41 -14.31 2.40 6.15
C ILE A 41 -14.87 1.01 5.81
N ILE A 42 -14.04 -0.02 5.88
CA ILE A 42 -14.42 -1.42 5.59
C ILE A 42 -15.58 -1.86 6.48
N ALA A 43 -15.50 -1.58 7.79
CA ALA A 43 -16.55 -1.93 8.76
C ALA A 43 -17.89 -1.22 8.52
N ARG A 44 -17.92 -0.13 7.74
CA ARG A 44 -19.13 0.62 7.39
C ARG A 44 -19.65 0.29 5.98
N THR A 45 -19.08 -0.71 5.32
CA THR A 45 -19.58 -1.17 4.01
C THR A 45 -21.05 -1.56 4.12
N SER A 46 -21.85 -1.13 3.15
CA SER A 46 -23.29 -1.39 3.18
C SER A 46 -23.58 -2.90 3.02
N PRO A 47 -24.67 -3.41 3.62
CA PRO A 47 -25.11 -4.80 3.43
C PRO A 47 -25.27 -5.20 1.96
N ASP A 48 -25.89 -4.33 1.15
CA ASP A 48 -26.09 -4.59 -0.28
C ASP A 48 -24.76 -4.65 -1.04
N ASP A 49 -23.78 -3.80 -0.71
CA ASP A 49 -22.44 -3.88 -1.30
C ASP A 49 -21.73 -5.19 -0.93
N ILE A 50 -21.84 -5.64 0.33
CA ILE A 50 -21.27 -6.92 0.77
C ILE A 50 -21.93 -8.07 0.02
N GLU A 51 -23.27 -8.13 0.00
CA GLU A 51 -24.00 -9.19 -0.68
C GLU A 51 -23.67 -9.23 -2.17
N ARG A 52 -23.72 -8.07 -2.85
CA ARG A 52 -23.34 -7.91 -4.25
C ARG A 52 -21.95 -8.46 -4.52
N GLN A 53 -20.96 -8.10 -3.71
CA GLN A 53 -19.58 -8.54 -3.93
C GLN A 53 -19.36 -10.02 -3.59
N LEU A 54 -20.07 -10.57 -2.61
CA LEU A 54 -20.02 -12.02 -2.32
C LEU A 54 -20.74 -12.84 -3.39
N ASP A 55 -21.82 -12.31 -3.96
CA ASP A 55 -22.51 -12.89 -5.10
C ASP A 55 -21.52 -13.04 -6.27
N ILE A 56 -20.63 -12.07 -6.53
CA ILE A 56 -19.65 -12.18 -7.63
C ILE A 56 -18.79 -13.45 -7.50
N GLY A 57 -18.28 -13.75 -6.30
CA GLY A 57 -17.25 -14.79 -6.10
C GLY A 57 -17.75 -16.16 -5.63
N LEU A 58 -18.96 -16.27 -5.06
CA LEU A 58 -19.40 -17.48 -4.37
C LEU A 58 -20.54 -18.22 -5.07
N ARG A 59 -20.45 -19.55 -5.14
CA ARG A 59 -21.50 -20.44 -5.66
C ARG A 59 -22.70 -20.49 -4.72
N GLY A 60 -23.87 -20.84 -5.27
CA GLY A 60 -25.12 -20.98 -4.51
C GLY A 60 -25.79 -19.65 -4.14
N ARG A 61 -25.23 -18.53 -4.60
CA ARG A 61 -25.78 -17.19 -4.43
C ARG A 61 -26.42 -16.67 -5.72
N PRO A 62 -27.38 -15.73 -5.67
CA PRO A 62 -27.96 -15.11 -6.87
C PRO A 62 -26.88 -14.56 -7.81
N VAL A 63 -27.16 -14.55 -9.11
CA VAL A 63 -26.35 -13.84 -10.09
C VAL A 63 -27.12 -12.60 -10.50
N ARG A 64 -26.60 -11.41 -10.20
CA ARG A 64 -27.24 -10.15 -10.58
C ARG A 64 -26.99 -9.88 -12.07
N ASP A 65 -27.99 -9.36 -12.78
CA ASP A 65 -27.93 -9.12 -14.23
C ASP A 65 -26.75 -8.22 -14.63
N ASP A 66 -26.47 -7.21 -13.81
CA ASP A 66 -25.38 -6.28 -14.02
C ASP A 66 -24.00 -6.91 -13.78
N VAL A 67 -23.93 -8.00 -13.01
CA VAL A 67 -22.71 -8.82 -12.89
C VAL A 67 -22.54 -9.70 -14.12
N VAL A 68 -23.60 -10.34 -14.63
CA VAL A 68 -23.51 -11.12 -15.88
C VAL A 68 -23.03 -10.23 -17.03
N ALA A 69 -23.51 -8.99 -17.11
CA ALA A 69 -23.10 -8.04 -18.14
C ALA A 69 -21.60 -7.69 -18.12
N LEU A 70 -20.89 -7.91 -17.01
CA LEU A 70 -19.43 -7.72 -16.92
C LEU A 70 -18.64 -8.88 -17.55
N PHE A 71 -19.28 -10.02 -17.81
CA PHE A 71 -18.67 -11.20 -18.39
C PHE A 71 -19.34 -11.52 -19.73
N GLY A 72 -18.59 -12.07 -20.68
CA GLY A 72 -19.12 -12.35 -22.02
C GLY A 72 -20.32 -13.31 -22.02
N ASP A 73 -20.37 -14.23 -21.06
CA ASP A 73 -21.45 -15.19 -20.88
C ASP A 73 -21.51 -15.74 -19.42
N GLU A 74 -22.63 -16.38 -19.08
CA GLU A 74 -22.87 -16.94 -17.75
C GLU A 74 -21.95 -18.13 -17.40
N GLU A 75 -21.53 -18.92 -18.38
CA GLU A 75 -20.66 -20.10 -18.18
C GLU A 75 -19.24 -19.65 -17.76
N THR A 76 -18.70 -18.68 -18.49
CA THR A 76 -17.45 -17.99 -18.21
C THR A 76 -17.48 -17.44 -16.79
N TYR A 77 -18.53 -16.71 -16.44
CA TYR A 77 -18.70 -16.19 -15.09
C TYR A 77 -18.77 -17.28 -14.00
N ARG A 78 -19.56 -18.34 -14.19
CA ARG A 78 -19.69 -19.44 -13.21
C ARG A 78 -18.36 -20.14 -12.92
N ARG A 79 -17.43 -20.16 -13.88
CA ARG A 79 -16.06 -20.68 -13.69
C ARG A 79 -15.25 -19.84 -12.70
N TRP A 80 -15.54 -18.55 -12.59
CA TRP A 80 -14.94 -17.64 -11.61
C TRP A 80 -15.57 -17.72 -10.23
N ARG A 81 -16.63 -18.53 -10.03
CA ARG A 81 -17.21 -18.75 -8.69
C ARG A 81 -16.67 -20.00 -8.02
N ARG A 82 -16.46 -19.90 -6.70
CA ARG A 82 -16.03 -21.00 -5.83
C ARG A 82 -17.05 -21.30 -4.73
N PRO A 83 -17.01 -22.49 -4.10
CA PRO A 83 -17.80 -22.75 -2.89
C PRO A 83 -17.48 -21.73 -1.79
N ALA A 84 -18.48 -21.36 -0.99
CA ALA A 84 -18.27 -20.51 0.17
C ALA A 84 -17.38 -21.26 1.20
N PRO A 85 -16.23 -20.71 1.61
CA PRO A 85 -15.41 -21.33 2.62
C PRO A 85 -16.11 -21.29 3.99
N GLU A 86 -15.95 -22.35 4.79
CA GLU A 86 -16.62 -22.51 6.10
C GLU A 86 -16.38 -21.31 7.04
N ALA A 87 -15.17 -20.73 7.03
CA ALA A 87 -14.84 -19.56 7.83
C ALA A 87 -15.72 -18.34 7.48
N LEU A 88 -16.05 -18.16 6.20
CA LEU A 88 -16.94 -17.09 5.75
C LEU A 88 -18.40 -17.42 6.01
N GLU A 89 -18.84 -18.66 5.81
CA GLU A 89 -20.21 -19.10 6.11
C GLU A 89 -20.56 -18.88 7.59
N ARG A 90 -19.63 -19.18 8.50
CA ARG A 90 -19.81 -18.95 9.94
C ARG A 90 -20.09 -17.49 10.28
N VAL A 91 -19.37 -16.56 9.67
CA VAL A 91 -19.57 -15.12 9.91
C VAL A 91 -20.82 -14.61 9.18
N MET A 92 -21.07 -15.10 7.97
CA MET A 92 -22.27 -14.75 7.19
C MET A 92 -23.58 -15.17 7.88
N ALA A 93 -23.55 -16.18 8.76
CA ALA A 93 -24.72 -16.58 9.55
C ALA A 93 -25.22 -15.45 10.48
N ASP A 94 -24.34 -14.53 10.86
CA ASP A 94 -24.67 -13.34 11.66
C ASP A 94 -25.06 -12.12 10.81
N GLY A 95 -25.05 -12.26 9.48
CA GLY A 95 -25.43 -11.22 8.51
C GLY A 95 -24.24 -10.60 7.74
N PRO A 96 -24.51 -9.87 6.64
CA PRO A 96 -23.47 -9.24 5.82
C PRO A 96 -22.68 -8.16 6.56
N GLU A 97 -23.29 -7.41 7.49
CA GLU A 97 -22.61 -6.44 8.34
C GLU A 97 -21.54 -7.09 9.22
N ALA A 98 -21.80 -8.32 9.71
CA ALA A 98 -20.86 -9.06 10.52
C ALA A 98 -19.59 -9.40 9.71
N VAL A 99 -19.73 -9.69 8.41
CA VAL A 99 -18.58 -9.90 7.53
C VAL A 99 -17.75 -8.64 7.36
N ALA A 100 -18.38 -7.48 7.14
CA ALA A 100 -17.67 -6.21 7.02
C ALA A 100 -16.85 -5.90 8.29
N VAL A 101 -17.46 -6.05 9.47
CA VAL A 101 -16.81 -5.82 10.77
C VAL A 101 -15.69 -6.83 11.02
N ALA A 102 -15.93 -8.11 10.77
CA ALA A 102 -14.93 -9.15 10.99
C ALA A 102 -13.74 -9.02 10.02
N ALA A 103 -13.99 -8.69 8.75
CA ALA A 103 -12.95 -8.44 7.76
C ALA A 103 -12.11 -7.22 8.12
N ALA A 104 -12.73 -6.11 8.55
CA ALA A 104 -12.03 -4.92 9.02
C ALA A 104 -11.09 -5.23 10.19
N LYS A 105 -11.58 -5.96 11.20
CA LYS A 105 -10.77 -6.41 12.35
C LYS A 105 -9.62 -7.30 11.90
N ALA A 106 -9.90 -8.26 11.02
CA ALA A 106 -8.90 -9.20 10.54
C ALA A 106 -7.79 -8.50 9.74
N LEU A 107 -8.14 -7.56 8.85
CA LEU A 107 -7.18 -6.74 8.10
C LEU A 107 -6.34 -5.86 9.01
N GLN A 108 -6.96 -5.23 10.02
CA GLN A 108 -6.24 -4.44 11.01
C GLN A 108 -5.21 -5.28 11.76
N LEU A 109 -5.62 -6.45 12.28
CA LEU A 109 -4.70 -7.37 12.96
C LEU A 109 -3.61 -7.90 12.04
N PHE A 110 -3.94 -8.17 10.78
CA PHE A 110 -2.94 -8.59 9.79
C PHE A 110 -1.90 -7.49 9.58
N PHE A 111 -2.33 -6.24 9.40
CA PHE A 111 -1.42 -5.11 9.28
C PHE A 111 -0.53 -4.98 10.52
N GLU A 112 -1.10 -4.90 11.72
CA GLU A 112 -0.37 -4.72 12.97
C GLU A 112 0.68 -5.82 13.20
N LEU A 113 0.36 -7.07 12.83
CA LEU A 113 1.25 -8.21 13.07
C LEU A 113 2.25 -8.49 11.95
N ALA A 114 1.89 -8.21 10.69
CA ALA A 114 2.68 -8.64 9.53
C ALA A 114 3.30 -7.49 8.74
N ILE A 115 2.71 -6.28 8.79
CA ILE A 115 3.11 -5.15 7.94
C ILE A 115 3.70 -4.01 8.77
N GLU A 116 3.09 -3.67 9.91
CA GLU A 116 3.48 -2.57 10.79
C GLU A 116 4.97 -2.59 11.16
N PRO A 117 5.61 -3.74 11.47
CA PRO A 117 7.03 -3.77 11.81
C PRO A 117 7.95 -3.22 10.71
N ASP A 118 7.57 -3.39 9.43
CA ASP A 118 8.32 -2.93 8.27
C ASP A 118 7.66 -1.71 7.60
N TRP A 119 6.63 -1.11 8.21
CA TRP A 119 5.81 -0.07 7.57
C TRP A 119 6.57 1.23 7.32
N GLY A 120 7.50 1.60 8.20
CA GLY A 120 8.37 2.77 7.99
C GLY A 120 9.22 2.62 6.72
N ARG A 121 9.85 1.45 6.51
CA ARG A 121 10.63 1.15 5.30
C ARG A 121 9.75 1.07 4.06
N THR A 122 8.58 0.46 4.20
CA THR A 122 7.58 0.38 3.13
C THR A 122 7.18 1.78 2.67
N THR A 123 6.84 2.66 3.59
CA THR A 123 6.41 4.04 3.27
C THR A 123 7.51 4.81 2.54
N VAL A 124 8.79 4.66 2.93
CA VAL A 124 9.91 5.30 2.21
C VAL A 124 9.97 4.84 0.76
N VAL A 125 9.85 3.53 0.50
CA VAL A 125 9.87 3.00 -0.88
C VAL A 125 8.67 3.52 -1.70
N LEU A 126 7.49 3.59 -1.09
CA LEU A 126 6.29 4.11 -1.76
C LEU A 126 6.41 5.61 -2.05
N ASP A 127 6.90 6.40 -1.10
CA ASP A 127 7.12 7.84 -1.24
C ASP A 127 8.17 8.15 -2.33
N ASP A 128 9.26 7.39 -2.38
CA ASP A 128 10.29 7.53 -3.42
C ASP A 128 9.73 7.29 -4.82
N ASP A 129 8.88 6.28 -4.98
CA ASP A 129 8.24 6.01 -6.26
C ASP A 129 7.23 7.13 -6.62
N ILE A 130 6.44 7.64 -5.67
CA ILE A 130 5.54 8.80 -5.89
C ILE A 130 6.33 10.01 -6.39
N ARG A 131 7.49 10.32 -5.79
CA ARG A 131 8.35 11.42 -6.24
C ARG A 131 8.86 11.19 -7.64
N ARG A 132 9.35 9.98 -7.93
CA ARG A 132 9.84 9.62 -9.26
C ARG A 132 8.73 9.75 -10.32
N LYS A 133 7.48 9.37 -10.02
CA LYS A 133 6.33 9.57 -10.92
C LYS A 133 6.02 11.06 -11.11
N SER A 134 6.10 11.85 -10.05
CA SER A 134 5.88 13.30 -10.10
C SER A 134 6.93 13.99 -10.97
N ASP A 135 8.20 13.60 -10.84
CA ASP A 135 9.29 14.10 -11.66
C ASP A 135 9.14 13.70 -13.13
N LEU A 136 8.71 12.45 -13.39
CA LEU A 136 8.46 11.96 -14.75
C LEU A 136 7.31 12.71 -15.41
N LEU A 137 6.23 12.97 -14.67
CA LEU A 137 5.10 13.78 -15.10
C LEU A 137 5.55 15.21 -15.44
N ALA A 138 6.32 15.85 -14.58
CA ALA A 138 6.77 17.22 -14.76
C ALA A 138 7.80 17.38 -15.91
N SER A 139 8.69 16.40 -16.09
CA SER A 139 9.80 16.49 -17.05
C SER A 139 9.49 15.89 -18.43
N ARG A 140 8.62 14.88 -18.51
CA ARG A 140 8.31 14.13 -19.75
C ARG A 140 6.82 14.04 -20.07
N GLY A 141 5.95 14.59 -19.23
CA GLY A 141 4.50 14.64 -19.43
C GLY A 141 3.77 13.39 -18.94
N ALA A 142 2.43 13.47 -18.96
CA ALA A 142 1.54 12.47 -18.37
C ALA A 142 1.66 11.10 -19.06
N VAL A 143 1.74 11.06 -20.39
CA VAL A 143 1.86 9.80 -21.14
C VAL A 143 3.10 9.00 -20.73
N ALA A 144 4.23 9.68 -20.52
CA ALA A 144 5.46 9.02 -20.06
C ALA A 144 5.31 8.44 -18.65
N MET A 145 4.65 9.17 -17.75
CA MET A 145 4.37 8.72 -16.38
C MET A 145 3.40 7.53 -16.36
N LEU A 146 2.32 7.59 -17.14
CA LEU A 146 1.33 6.53 -17.25
C LEU A 146 1.98 5.25 -17.80
N ASN A 147 2.70 5.32 -18.91
CA ASN A 147 3.36 4.15 -19.51
C ASN A 147 4.45 3.52 -18.60
N ASP A 148 4.84 4.18 -17.51
CA ASP A 148 5.81 3.69 -16.53
C ASP A 148 5.15 3.01 -15.32
N LEU A 149 3.82 3.03 -15.15
CA LEU A 149 3.14 2.44 -13.99
C LEU A 149 3.21 0.91 -13.95
N GLY A 150 3.34 0.22 -15.08
CA GLY A 150 3.54 -1.22 -15.05
C GLY A 150 3.22 -1.94 -16.35
N ARG A 151 3.36 -3.27 -16.32
CA ARG A 151 3.02 -4.13 -17.45
C ARG A 151 1.51 -4.17 -17.65
N GLY A 152 1.09 -4.20 -18.91
CA GLY A 152 -0.31 -4.33 -19.30
C GLY A 152 -1.11 -3.04 -19.17
N MET A 153 -0.46 -1.88 -19.09
CA MET A 153 -1.14 -0.58 -19.05
C MET A 153 -0.49 0.37 -20.06
N VAL A 154 -1.28 0.91 -20.98
CA VAL A 154 -0.79 1.78 -22.06
C VAL A 154 -1.77 2.94 -22.26
N TRP A 155 -1.23 4.12 -22.53
CA TRP A 155 -2.01 5.21 -23.11
C TRP A 155 -2.07 5.08 -24.63
N ASP A 156 -3.27 4.91 -25.20
CA ASP A 156 -3.46 4.69 -26.64
C ASP A 156 -3.68 5.98 -27.45
N GLY A 157 -3.72 7.13 -26.78
CA GLY A 157 -4.04 8.43 -27.37
C GLY A 157 -5.41 8.98 -26.95
N SER A 158 -6.33 8.09 -26.57
CA SER A 158 -7.71 8.44 -26.19
C SER A 158 -8.04 8.07 -24.75
N GLY A 159 -7.43 7.01 -24.23
CA GLY A 159 -7.68 6.53 -22.88
C GLY A 159 -6.54 5.67 -22.31
N LEU A 160 -6.71 5.31 -21.05
CA LEU A 160 -5.85 4.37 -20.35
C LEU A 160 -6.37 2.95 -20.58
N VAL A 161 -5.60 2.13 -21.29
CA VAL A 161 -5.99 0.77 -21.66
C VAL A 161 -5.25 -0.23 -20.77
N LEU A 162 -6.00 -1.12 -20.13
CA LEU A 162 -5.46 -2.24 -19.35
C LEU A 162 -5.68 -3.55 -20.11
N ASP A 163 -4.62 -4.32 -20.32
CA ASP A 163 -4.70 -5.64 -20.96
C ASP A 163 -5.32 -6.66 -20.00
N ARG A 164 -6.56 -7.07 -20.30
CA ARG A 164 -7.42 -7.94 -19.47
C ARG A 164 -8.11 -9.02 -20.29
N PRO A 165 -8.50 -10.15 -19.67
CA PRO A 165 -9.26 -11.20 -20.33
C PRO A 165 -10.74 -10.82 -20.60
N TYR A 166 -11.13 -9.57 -20.37
CA TYR A 166 -12.47 -9.02 -20.57
C TYR A 166 -12.37 -7.57 -21.07
N ASP A 167 -13.44 -7.08 -21.71
CA ASP A 167 -13.54 -5.72 -22.24
C ASP A 167 -14.55 -4.93 -21.41
N VAL A 168 -14.08 -3.88 -20.75
CA VAL A 168 -14.88 -2.96 -19.94
C VAL A 168 -14.40 -1.54 -20.20
N THR A 169 -15.33 -0.66 -20.58
CA THR A 169 -15.06 0.78 -20.71
C THR A 169 -15.52 1.50 -19.45
N VAL A 170 -14.63 2.34 -18.90
CA VAL A 170 -14.92 3.22 -17.76
C VAL A 170 -14.97 4.64 -18.29
N ASP A 171 -16.17 5.17 -18.50
CA ASP A 171 -16.42 6.47 -19.14
C ASP A 171 -16.84 7.59 -18.17
N TRP A 172 -16.94 7.29 -16.87
CA TRP A 172 -17.31 8.27 -15.82
C TRP A 172 -16.10 8.82 -15.04
N ALA A 173 -14.88 8.60 -15.53
CA ALA A 173 -13.64 9.03 -14.88
C ALA A 173 -13.34 10.54 -15.06
N ASP A 174 -14.38 11.39 -14.97
CA ASP A 174 -14.29 12.82 -15.26
C ASP A 174 -13.33 13.56 -14.31
N ASP A 175 -13.28 13.13 -13.04
CA ASP A 175 -12.39 13.66 -12.01
C ASP A 175 -10.99 13.01 -12.03
N GLY A 176 -10.68 12.22 -13.06
CA GLY A 176 -9.40 11.55 -13.25
C GLY A 176 -9.31 10.18 -12.56
N VAL A 177 -8.09 9.66 -12.46
CA VAL A 177 -7.79 8.33 -11.92
C VAL A 177 -6.81 8.44 -10.76
N LEU A 178 -7.13 7.78 -9.64
CA LEU A 178 -6.26 7.70 -8.48
C LEU A 178 -5.17 6.65 -8.70
N LEU A 179 -3.90 7.04 -8.55
CA LEU A 179 -2.76 6.14 -8.71
C LEU A 179 -2.23 5.72 -7.33
N ILE A 180 -2.33 4.42 -7.01
CA ILE A 180 -1.98 3.85 -5.71
C ILE A 180 -0.73 2.97 -5.85
N PRO A 181 0.42 3.39 -5.31
CA PRO A 181 1.62 2.55 -5.30
C PRO A 181 1.46 1.37 -4.32
N ALA A 182 1.91 0.19 -4.71
CA ALA A 182 1.88 -1.02 -3.89
C ALA A 182 3.25 -1.69 -3.75
N SER A 183 3.56 -2.12 -2.53
CA SER A 183 4.83 -2.77 -2.16
C SER A 183 4.81 -4.29 -2.26
N THR A 184 3.63 -4.90 -2.09
CA THR A 184 3.43 -6.36 -2.07
C THR A 184 2.95 -6.92 -3.40
N HIS A 185 2.51 -6.06 -4.32
CA HIS A 185 2.00 -6.47 -5.62
C HIS A 185 3.12 -6.58 -6.66
N VAL A 186 3.25 -7.74 -7.29
CA VAL A 186 4.28 -8.02 -8.31
C VAL A 186 3.71 -8.34 -9.70
N GLY A 187 2.39 -8.35 -9.85
CA GLY A 187 1.67 -8.66 -11.09
C GLY A 187 1.36 -7.44 -11.99
N PRO A 188 0.53 -7.63 -13.03
CA PRO A 188 -0.03 -6.53 -13.83
C PRO A 188 -0.79 -5.55 -12.94
N VAL A 189 -0.89 -4.26 -13.32
CA VAL A 189 -1.64 -3.26 -12.53
C VAL A 189 -3.02 -3.80 -12.12
N GLN A 190 -3.46 -3.52 -10.90
CA GLN A 190 -4.83 -3.79 -10.44
C GLN A 190 -5.67 -2.51 -10.56
N PHE A 191 -6.98 -2.64 -10.54
CA PHE A 191 -7.87 -1.50 -10.60
C PHE A 191 -9.09 -1.73 -9.71
N THR A 192 -9.71 -0.63 -9.28
CA THR A 192 -11.00 -0.61 -8.58
C THR A 192 -11.89 0.39 -9.29
N VAL A 193 -13.05 -0.08 -9.74
CA VAL A 193 -14.02 0.71 -10.53
C VAL A 193 -15.40 0.50 -9.94
N LYS A 194 -15.97 1.58 -9.39
CA LYS A 194 -17.34 1.58 -8.86
C LYS A 194 -17.96 2.92 -9.17
N CYS A 195 -18.93 2.98 -10.07
CA CYS A 195 -19.62 4.24 -10.36
C CYS A 195 -20.49 4.66 -9.14
N PRO A 196 -20.50 5.94 -8.73
CA PRO A 196 -19.81 7.11 -9.31
C PRO A 196 -18.47 7.45 -8.63
N GLU A 197 -17.85 6.52 -7.91
CA GLU A 197 -16.57 6.72 -7.25
C GLU A 197 -15.42 6.88 -8.28
N GLN A 198 -14.40 7.66 -7.91
CA GLN A 198 -13.21 7.87 -8.73
C GLN A 198 -12.49 6.53 -8.98
N PRO A 199 -12.22 6.15 -10.23
CA PRO A 199 -11.46 4.94 -10.52
C PRO A 199 -10.05 4.99 -9.92
N ALA A 200 -9.59 3.87 -9.40
CA ALA A 200 -8.24 3.74 -8.86
C ALA A 200 -7.46 2.66 -9.59
N VAL A 201 -6.16 2.89 -9.78
CA VAL A 201 -5.20 1.92 -10.31
C VAL A 201 -4.15 1.66 -9.24
N VAL A 202 -4.02 0.40 -8.83
CA VAL A 202 -2.99 -0.05 -7.92
C VAL A 202 -1.84 -0.62 -8.73
N TYR A 203 -0.65 -0.05 -8.58
CA TYR A 203 0.50 -0.38 -9.42
C TYR A 203 1.72 -0.75 -8.59
N ARG A 204 2.60 -1.57 -9.16
CA ARG A 204 3.83 -2.00 -8.49
C ARG A 204 4.78 -0.81 -8.35
N SER A 205 5.23 -0.54 -7.13
CA SER A 205 6.23 0.48 -6.89
C SER A 205 7.62 0.07 -7.37
N ASN A 206 8.41 1.06 -7.77
CA ASN A 206 9.84 0.86 -8.01
C ASN A 206 10.57 0.75 -6.67
N GLY A 207 11.67 0.00 -6.64
CA GLY A 207 12.49 -0.14 -5.43
C GLY A 207 11.99 -1.15 -4.40
N ILE A 208 10.90 -1.90 -4.65
CA ILE A 208 10.38 -2.91 -3.69
C ILE A 208 11.39 -4.00 -3.31
N ALA A 209 12.40 -4.26 -4.15
CA ALA A 209 13.48 -5.19 -3.84
C ALA A 209 14.25 -4.78 -2.56
N ARG A 210 14.31 -3.48 -2.25
CA ARG A 210 14.95 -2.93 -1.05
C ARG A 210 14.24 -3.33 0.24
N LEU A 211 12.97 -3.76 0.17
CA LEU A 211 12.24 -4.29 1.34
C LEU A 211 12.75 -5.68 1.74
N TRP A 212 13.10 -6.50 0.73
CA TRP A 212 13.56 -7.88 0.89
C TRP A 212 15.07 -8.00 1.08
N GLN A 213 15.81 -6.95 0.71
CA GLN A 213 17.13 -6.71 1.23
C GLN A 213 16.94 -6.33 2.71
N ARG A 214 16.78 -7.35 3.56
CA ARG A 214 17.21 -7.18 4.95
C ARG A 214 18.67 -6.86 4.81
N ASP A 215 19.00 -5.57 4.94
CA ASP A 215 20.35 -5.21 5.31
C ASP A 215 20.62 -6.11 6.51
N SER A 216 21.46 -7.09 6.28
CA SER A 216 22.19 -7.69 7.37
C SER A 216 23.06 -6.53 7.81
N GLN A 217 22.47 -5.62 8.59
CA GLN A 217 23.17 -4.63 9.37
C GLN A 217 23.95 -5.47 10.38
N VAL A 218 25.02 -6.11 9.91
CA VAL A 218 26.25 -6.06 10.66
C VAL A 218 26.38 -4.58 10.96
N PRO A 219 26.28 -4.14 12.24
CA PRO A 219 26.52 -2.75 12.58
C PRO A 219 27.78 -2.38 11.84
N ASN A 220 27.73 -1.38 10.95
CA ASN A 220 28.86 -1.06 10.09
C ASN A 220 29.99 -0.63 11.04
N ARG A 221 30.80 -1.60 11.48
CA ARG A 221 31.76 -1.41 12.57
C ARG A 221 32.76 -0.36 12.17
N ALA A 222 33.11 -0.30 10.88
CA ALA A 222 33.93 0.76 10.33
C ALA A 222 33.28 2.16 10.48
N LEU A 223 31.97 2.28 10.26
CA LEU A 223 31.24 3.53 10.48
C LEU A 223 31.14 3.89 11.97
N ALA A 224 30.92 2.89 12.83
CA ALA A 224 30.93 3.07 14.29
C ALA A 224 32.32 3.44 14.81
N ASP A 225 33.39 2.88 14.27
CA ASP A 225 34.77 3.22 14.59
C ASP A 225 35.12 4.66 14.14
N LEU A 226 34.58 5.09 13.00
CA LEU A 226 34.81 6.43 12.45
C LEU A 226 34.00 7.52 13.17
N LEU A 227 32.71 7.26 13.39
CA LEU A 227 31.76 8.26 13.88
C LEU A 227 31.41 8.06 15.35
N GLY A 228 31.72 6.94 15.97
CA GLY A 228 31.18 6.52 17.26
C GLY A 228 29.77 5.94 17.13
N ASP A 229 29.46 4.96 17.98
CA ASP A 229 28.23 4.15 17.95
C ASP A 229 26.96 4.98 17.77
N THR A 230 26.77 6.01 18.60
CA THR A 230 25.55 6.82 18.59
C THR A 230 25.34 7.54 17.27
N ARG A 231 26.40 8.09 16.66
CA ARG A 231 26.29 8.84 15.40
C ARG A 231 26.15 7.89 14.22
N ALA A 232 26.82 6.74 14.25
CA ALA A 232 26.67 5.71 13.22
C ALA A 232 25.24 5.17 13.17
N VAL A 233 24.65 4.83 14.31
CA VAL A 233 23.24 4.41 14.41
C VAL A 233 22.32 5.55 13.96
N LEU A 234 22.49 6.78 14.47
CA LEU A 234 21.64 7.90 14.06
C LEU A 234 21.70 8.18 12.56
N LEU A 235 22.86 8.06 11.93
CA LEU A 235 23.02 8.27 10.49
C LEU A 235 22.40 7.12 9.69
N THR A 236 22.51 5.89 10.18
CA THR A 236 21.97 4.69 9.54
C THR A 236 20.43 4.65 9.62
N GLU A 237 19.88 4.95 10.80
CA GLU A 237 18.44 4.92 11.08
C GLU A 237 17.68 6.14 10.53
N LEU A 238 18.42 7.18 10.11
CA LEU A 238 17.81 8.38 9.56
C LEU A 238 17.10 8.06 8.23
N ALA A 239 15.77 7.92 8.28
CA ALA A 239 14.92 7.85 7.11
C ALA A 239 14.84 9.21 6.41
N GLU A 240 14.13 9.27 5.28
CA GLU A 240 14.17 10.41 4.37
C GLU A 240 13.78 11.75 5.03
N HIS A 241 12.90 11.78 6.04
CA HIS A 241 12.60 12.99 6.81
C HIS A 241 12.14 12.65 8.24
N GLN A 242 13.00 12.82 9.26
CA GLN A 242 12.64 12.55 10.66
C GLN A 242 12.98 13.72 11.59
N SER A 243 12.10 13.99 12.55
CA SER A 243 12.35 14.96 13.61
C SER A 243 13.13 14.36 14.77
N THR A 244 13.77 15.22 15.57
CA THR A 244 14.42 14.81 16.83
C THR A 244 13.48 14.04 17.75
N LYS A 245 12.19 14.41 17.79
CA LYS A 245 11.19 13.75 18.64
C LYS A 245 10.93 12.30 18.17
N GLU A 246 10.74 12.10 16.87
CA GLU A 246 10.53 10.77 16.28
C GLU A 246 11.75 9.88 16.51
N LEU A 247 12.95 10.38 16.24
CA LEU A 247 14.20 9.65 16.48
C LEU A 247 14.37 9.27 17.96
N SER A 248 14.08 10.19 18.89
CA SER A 248 14.16 9.88 20.33
C SER A 248 13.09 8.91 20.85
N SER A 249 12.01 8.71 20.11
CA SER A 249 10.99 7.69 20.45
C SER A 249 11.33 6.30 19.92
N GLN A 250 12.19 6.21 18.92
CA GLN A 250 12.59 4.95 18.25
C GLN A 250 13.92 4.43 18.76
N LEU A 251 14.77 5.31 19.29
CA LEU A 251 16.12 5.01 19.74
C LEU A 251 16.23 5.11 21.27
N PRO A 252 17.21 4.44 21.90
CA PRO A 252 17.37 4.44 23.36
C PRO A 252 17.90 5.77 23.93
N TRP A 253 17.86 6.86 23.16
CA TRP A 253 18.47 8.15 23.52
C TRP A 253 17.43 9.25 23.70
N SER A 254 17.66 10.08 24.72
CA SER A 254 16.82 11.25 25.01
C SER A 254 16.83 12.27 23.86
N ALA A 255 15.76 13.06 23.74
CA ALA A 255 15.69 14.12 22.72
C ALA A 255 16.88 15.12 22.78
N PRO A 256 17.39 15.55 23.96
CA PRO A 256 18.62 16.33 24.03
C PRO A 256 19.84 15.60 23.45
N THR A 257 20.02 14.32 23.74
CA THR A 257 21.12 13.49 23.21
C THR A 257 21.03 13.38 21.69
N VAL A 258 19.85 13.04 21.16
CA VAL A 258 19.60 12.95 19.72
C VAL A 258 19.87 14.30 19.04
N SER A 259 19.36 15.40 19.60
CA SER A 259 19.58 16.75 19.08
C SER A 259 21.07 17.09 19.00
N TYR A 260 21.83 16.79 20.07
CA TYR A 260 23.27 17.02 20.11
C TYR A 260 23.99 16.30 18.95
N HIS A 261 23.71 15.01 18.75
CA HIS A 261 24.36 14.23 17.70
C HIS A 261 23.91 14.65 16.29
N LEU A 262 22.64 14.99 16.08
CA LEU A 262 22.15 15.55 14.82
C LEU A 262 22.85 16.87 14.47
N GLN A 263 23.11 17.74 15.45
CA GLN A 263 23.86 18.97 15.23
C GLN A 263 25.32 18.71 14.84
N VAL A 264 25.94 17.67 15.39
CA VAL A 264 27.30 17.27 14.96
C VAL A 264 27.28 16.76 13.52
N LEU A 265 26.35 15.86 13.17
CA LEU A 265 26.21 15.32 11.81
C LEU A 265 25.87 16.43 10.79
N LEU A 266 25.05 17.41 11.19
CA LEU A 266 24.71 18.58 10.37
C LEU A 266 25.93 19.43 10.07
N ARG A 267 26.76 19.73 11.09
CA ARG A 267 28.02 20.47 10.91
C ARG A 267 29.02 19.70 10.05
N ALA A 268 29.00 18.37 10.09
CA ALA A 268 29.82 17.52 9.25
C ALA A 268 29.28 17.38 7.81
N GLY A 269 28.13 17.97 7.48
CA GLY A 269 27.52 17.87 6.16
C GLY A 269 26.93 16.50 5.82
N LEU A 270 26.78 15.61 6.80
CA LEU A 270 26.25 14.25 6.61
C LEU A 270 24.73 14.20 6.65
N VAL A 271 24.12 15.16 7.31
CA VAL A 271 22.67 15.38 7.30
C VAL A 271 22.40 16.83 6.94
N GLU A 272 21.21 17.09 6.42
CA GLU A 272 20.67 18.42 6.27
C GLU A 272 19.36 18.55 7.04
N ARG A 273 18.97 19.80 7.33
CA ARG A 273 17.73 20.11 8.03
C ARG A 273 16.79 20.88 7.12
N SER A 274 15.51 20.54 7.19
CA SER A 274 14.44 21.31 6.56
C SER A 274 13.29 21.52 7.53
N ARG A 275 12.43 22.50 7.25
CA ARG A 275 11.24 22.77 8.07
C ARG A 275 10.02 22.21 7.34
N ARG A 276 9.32 21.26 7.96
CA ARG A 276 8.03 20.75 7.50
C ARG A 276 6.94 21.20 8.48
N GLY A 277 6.16 22.20 8.07
CA GLY A 277 5.17 22.86 8.92
C GLY A 277 5.82 23.53 10.14
N ASN A 278 5.38 23.16 11.34
CA ASN A 278 5.95 23.67 12.60
C ASN A 278 7.11 22.82 13.15
N ARG A 279 7.60 21.82 12.41
CA ARG A 279 8.64 20.89 12.86
C ARG A 279 9.92 21.02 12.04
N VAL A 280 11.06 20.82 12.69
CA VAL A 280 12.37 20.64 12.04
C VAL A 280 12.59 19.15 11.84
N VAL A 281 12.87 18.76 10.61
CA VAL A 281 13.20 17.39 10.21
C VAL A 281 14.61 17.36 9.65
N TYR A 282 15.25 16.20 9.78
CA TYR A 282 16.58 15.91 9.28
C TYR A 282 16.48 14.83 8.22
N ARG A 283 17.37 14.90 7.23
CA ARG A 283 17.58 13.84 6.24
C ARG A 283 19.06 13.67 5.95
N ARG A 284 19.46 12.50 5.44
CA ARG A 284 20.82 12.28 4.95
C ARG A 284 21.09 13.15 3.72
N THR A 285 22.32 13.62 3.62
CA THR A 285 22.87 14.17 2.36
C THR A 285 23.43 13.02 1.52
N ALA A 286 23.78 13.29 0.25
CA ALA A 286 24.44 12.30 -0.60
C ALA A 286 25.77 11.77 0.00
N ILE A 287 26.48 12.59 0.77
CA ILE A 287 27.70 12.17 1.50
C ILE A 287 27.33 11.21 2.64
N GLY A 288 26.24 11.52 3.37
CA GLY A 288 25.69 10.64 4.39
C GLY A 288 25.28 9.28 3.82
N ASP A 289 24.57 9.25 2.70
CA ASP A 289 24.16 8.00 2.03
C ASP A 289 25.37 7.17 1.58
N SER A 290 26.39 7.83 1.00
CA SER A 290 27.63 7.18 0.58
C SER A 290 28.39 6.51 1.72
N LEU A 291 28.35 7.09 2.92
CA LEU A 291 29.02 6.54 4.12
C LEU A 291 28.27 5.36 4.72
N VAL A 292 26.94 5.33 4.60
CA VAL A 292 26.11 4.22 5.11
C VAL A 292 26.14 3.02 4.14
N GLY A 293 26.48 3.24 2.87
CA GLY A 293 26.59 2.19 1.85
C GLY A 293 25.27 1.90 1.14
N THR A 294 24.36 2.88 1.14
CA THR A 294 23.03 2.86 0.47
C THR A 294 23.06 3.46 -0.93
#